data_AF-A0A550CCV4-F1
#
_entry.id   AF-A0A550CCV4-F1
#
_cell.length_a   1.000
_cell.length_b   1.000
_cell.length_c   1.000
_cell.angle_alpha   90.00
_cell.angle_beta   90.00
_cell.angle_gamma   90.00
#
_symmetry.space_group_name_H-M   'P 1'
#
loop_
_entity.id
_entity.type
_entity.pdbx_description
1 polymer ?
#
loop_
_entity_poly.entity_id
_entity_poly.type
_entity_poly.pdbx_seq_one_letter_code
_entity_poly.pdbx_strand_id
1 'polypeptide(L)'
;VESFLPYAAEFGFFLNTERFQQSVYPTSVDTVEPLPALLAAVCLWGTHLSNVEELSRQEPTYLTQVLNNLATSLTQDHPRKVIHTIQAEVLLSTYFFRMQRPLEGQYHVGAAGALALSAQLHKAGSSFGGASNHLGLSLDAVQEEERIRAFWEVYNLSVCWSTNGGFTSNIGADNIAQIDTPWPSDNLSLNDAFSLRGHTLLEFPTLIFADCLPNPSAKALHAQAVFLYESAIILARQFHLDMTHSDSDAFIAVFNSHNQLLDQFKNLLPVPTELHDPQTTRTLLLAHTLAHVAVIRLNEILGEGNAALRYKYVTSVEAVVNIYDSSRVEELGFFNPICATLWTTVTTVLISTLDSIRALRASIPAVCGEHVCVAREDDVEASLEKALSIMALISLDCPLMCTS
;
A
#
# COMPACT_ATOMS: atom_id res chain seq x y z
N VAL A 1 18.57 13.26 -7.15
CA VAL A 1 18.62 11.78 -7.15
C VAL A 1 19.02 11.26 -5.78
N GLU A 2 20.16 11.68 -5.22
CA GLU A 2 20.63 11.25 -3.90
C GLU A 2 19.62 11.49 -2.77
N SER A 3 18.95 12.65 -2.73
CA SER A 3 17.90 12.94 -1.74
C SER A 3 16.64 12.06 -1.86
N PHE A 4 16.41 11.45 -3.02
CA PHE A 4 15.23 10.64 -3.29
C PHE A 4 15.43 9.16 -2.97
N LEU A 5 16.59 8.60 -3.35
CA LEU A 5 16.82 7.15 -3.30
C LEU A 5 16.62 6.49 -1.92
N PRO A 6 16.99 7.12 -0.78
CA PRO A 6 16.75 6.55 0.54
C PRO A 6 15.26 6.32 0.89
N TYR A 7 14.36 7.02 0.18
CA TYR A 7 12.91 7.00 0.41
C TYR A 7 12.12 6.52 -0.81
N ALA A 8 12.80 6.07 -1.87
CA ALA A 8 12.18 5.84 -3.16
C ALA A 8 11.04 4.81 -3.12
N ALA A 9 11.16 3.78 -2.28
CA ALA A 9 10.12 2.78 -2.09
C ALA A 9 8.82 3.34 -1.48
N GLU A 10 8.90 4.39 -0.66
CA GLU A 10 7.70 5.05 -0.08
C GLU A 10 6.87 5.76 -1.15
N PHE A 11 7.48 6.08 -2.29
CA PHE A 11 6.86 6.81 -3.38
C PHE A 11 6.60 5.94 -4.62
N GLY A 12 6.71 4.61 -4.46
CA GLY A 12 6.43 3.64 -5.50
C GLY A 12 7.54 3.45 -6.53
N PHE A 13 8.79 3.68 -6.15
CA PHE A 13 9.93 3.30 -6.98
C PHE A 13 10.14 1.78 -6.94
N PHE A 14 9.91 1.12 -8.07
CA PHE A 14 9.97 -0.34 -8.22
C PHE A 14 11.16 -0.83 -9.04
N LEU A 15 11.86 0.06 -9.77
CA LEU A 15 13.05 -0.30 -10.54
C LEU A 15 14.21 -0.73 -9.63
N ASN A 16 15.17 -1.48 -10.17
CA ASN A 16 16.38 -1.82 -9.44
C ASN A 16 17.23 -0.56 -9.20
N THR A 17 17.42 -0.19 -7.92
CA THR A 17 18.09 1.05 -7.52
C THR A 17 19.53 1.13 -8.02
N GLU A 18 20.29 0.04 -7.95
CA GLU A 18 21.69 0.02 -8.39
C GLU A 18 21.81 0.23 -9.90
N ARG A 19 20.99 -0.46 -10.69
CA ARG A 19 20.94 -0.28 -12.15
C ARG A 19 20.50 1.11 -12.54
N PHE A 20 19.53 1.67 -11.83
CA PHE A 20 19.09 3.04 -12.07
C PHE A 20 20.19 4.05 -11.74
N GLN A 21 20.92 3.88 -10.64
CA GLN A 21 22.06 4.74 -10.32
C GLN A 21 23.16 4.64 -11.40
N GLN A 22 23.48 3.43 -11.85
CA GLN A 22 24.46 3.21 -12.91
C GLN A 22 24.03 3.85 -14.24
N SER A 23 22.73 3.88 -14.56
CA SER A 23 22.26 4.54 -15.78
C SER A 23 22.24 6.06 -15.67
N VAL A 24 22.06 6.62 -14.48
CA VAL A 24 22.16 8.08 -14.24
C VAL A 24 23.60 8.56 -14.26
N TYR A 25 24.52 7.78 -13.69
CA TYR A 25 25.95 8.10 -13.60
C TYR A 25 26.77 7.06 -14.38
N PRO A 26 26.67 7.07 -15.73
CA PRO A 26 27.28 6.03 -16.56
C PRO A 26 28.80 6.03 -16.40
N THR A 27 29.34 4.89 -15.99
CA THR A 27 30.79 4.63 -15.95
C THR A 27 31.30 3.99 -17.25
N SER A 28 30.38 3.55 -18.13
CA SER A 28 30.65 2.96 -19.44
C SER A 28 29.86 3.67 -20.53
N VAL A 29 30.39 3.66 -21.76
CA VAL A 29 29.76 4.25 -22.95
C VAL A 29 28.52 3.46 -23.38
N ASP A 30 28.44 2.18 -23.04
CA ASP A 30 27.34 1.29 -23.45
C ASP A 30 26.10 1.37 -22.54
N THR A 31 26.12 2.21 -21.50
CA THR A 31 25.01 2.32 -20.56
C THR A 31 23.89 3.18 -21.14
N VAL A 32 22.68 2.63 -21.20
CA VAL A 32 21.50 3.34 -21.67
C VAL A 32 20.98 4.27 -20.57
N GLU A 33 20.96 5.57 -20.84
CA GLU A 33 20.44 6.59 -19.92
C GLU A 33 18.93 6.38 -19.62
N PRO A 34 18.42 6.79 -18.45
CA PRO A 34 16.99 6.76 -18.16
C PRO A 34 16.18 7.59 -19.16
N LEU A 35 14.89 7.25 -19.29
CA LEU A 35 13.98 8.10 -20.05
C LEU A 35 13.91 9.52 -19.41
N PRO A 36 13.87 10.59 -20.21
CA PRO A 36 13.77 11.96 -19.69
C PRO A 36 12.58 12.18 -18.74
N ALA A 37 11.45 11.51 -18.98
CA ALA A 37 10.28 11.56 -18.11
C ALA A 37 10.57 10.98 -16.71
N LEU A 38 11.24 9.82 -16.66
CA LEU A 38 11.63 9.17 -15.42
C LEU A 38 12.65 10.00 -14.65
N LEU A 39 13.68 10.51 -15.34
CA LEU A 39 14.71 11.32 -14.70
C LEU A 39 14.12 12.62 -14.11
N ALA A 40 13.25 13.30 -14.87
CA ALA A 40 12.56 14.48 -14.37
C ALA A 40 11.67 14.16 -13.15
N ALA A 41 11.04 12.99 -13.09
CA ALA A 41 10.19 12.58 -11.97
C ALA A 41 11.01 12.30 -10.70
N VAL A 42 12.17 11.67 -10.86
CA VAL A 42 13.13 11.47 -9.77
C VAL A 42 13.73 12.80 -9.29
N CYS A 43 13.98 13.75 -10.20
CA CYS A 43 14.44 15.09 -9.83
C CYS A 43 13.34 15.91 -9.15
N LEU A 44 12.08 15.79 -9.59
CA LEU A 44 10.92 16.37 -8.91
C LEU A 44 10.87 15.91 -7.45
N TRP A 45 10.90 14.61 -7.20
CA TRP A 45 10.93 14.09 -5.84
C TRP A 45 12.20 14.48 -5.08
N GLY A 46 13.37 14.42 -5.72
CA GLY A 46 14.62 14.81 -5.08
C GLY A 46 14.64 16.28 -4.65
N THR A 47 13.98 17.17 -5.39
CA THR A 47 13.83 18.59 -5.01
C THR A 47 12.76 18.78 -3.93
N HIS A 48 11.63 18.08 -4.03
CA HIS A 48 10.55 18.11 -3.04
C HIS A 48 10.99 17.62 -1.65
N LEU A 49 11.87 16.60 -1.60
CA LEU A 49 12.41 16.04 -0.35
C LEU A 49 13.66 16.78 0.17
N SER A 50 14.13 17.80 -0.56
CA SER A 50 15.33 18.54 -0.16
C SER A 50 14.99 19.69 0.78
N ASN A 51 15.82 19.87 1.81
CA ASN A 51 15.75 21.02 2.71
C ASN A 51 16.45 22.28 2.14
N VAL A 52 16.94 22.24 0.90
CA VAL A 52 17.66 23.33 0.25
C VAL A 52 16.69 24.20 -0.55
N GLU A 53 16.51 25.45 -0.13
CA GLU A 53 15.51 26.36 -0.71
C GLU A 53 15.71 26.58 -2.24
N GLU A 54 16.96 26.64 -2.71
CA GLU A 54 17.24 26.77 -4.15
C GLU A 54 16.74 25.58 -4.97
N LEU A 55 16.80 24.37 -4.39
CA LEU A 55 16.32 23.15 -5.04
C LEU A 55 14.79 23.10 -5.03
N SER A 56 14.15 23.46 -3.91
CA SER A 56 12.68 23.50 -3.82
C SER A 56 12.07 24.48 -4.83
N ARG A 57 12.75 25.59 -5.17
CA ARG A 57 12.30 26.52 -6.23
C ARG A 57 12.25 25.91 -7.63
N GLN A 58 12.95 24.80 -7.88
CA GLN A 58 12.95 24.08 -9.16
C GLN A 58 11.82 23.05 -9.28
N GLU A 59 11.08 22.79 -8.21
CA GLU A 59 9.99 21.80 -8.18
C GLU A 59 8.94 22.03 -9.29
N PRO A 60 8.44 23.27 -9.54
CA PRO A 60 7.49 23.52 -10.64
C PRO A 60 8.11 23.26 -12.02
N THR A 61 9.41 23.50 -12.17
CA THR A 61 10.14 23.26 -13.42
C THR A 61 10.23 21.77 -13.72
N TYR A 62 10.63 20.96 -12.74
CA TYR A 62 10.67 19.50 -12.90
C TYR A 62 9.28 18.92 -13.13
N LEU A 63 8.25 19.40 -12.42
CA LEU A 63 6.88 18.96 -12.65
C LEU A 63 6.45 19.20 -14.11
N THR A 64 6.73 20.39 -14.65
CA THR A 64 6.45 20.73 -16.05
C THR A 64 7.21 19.83 -17.02
N GLN A 65 8.48 19.54 -16.72
CA GLN A 65 9.31 18.65 -17.53
C GLN A 65 8.77 17.22 -17.56
N VAL A 66 8.35 16.66 -16.42
CA VAL A 66 7.77 15.31 -16.36
C VAL A 66 6.55 15.23 -17.27
N LEU A 67 5.61 16.17 -17.13
CA LEU A 67 4.37 16.21 -17.91
C LEU A 67 4.64 16.29 -19.42
N ASN A 68 5.57 17.17 -19.83
CA ASN A 68 5.95 17.30 -21.24
C ASN A 68 6.65 16.05 -21.79
N ASN A 69 7.54 15.45 -21.00
CA ASN A 69 8.30 14.27 -21.41
C ASN A 69 7.43 13.01 -21.48
N LEU A 70 6.46 12.86 -20.58
CA LEU A 70 5.49 11.76 -20.60
C LEU A 70 4.66 11.74 -21.89
N ALA A 71 4.28 12.92 -22.40
CA ALA A 71 3.48 13.02 -23.64
C ALA A 71 4.16 12.38 -24.86
N THR A 72 5.49 12.23 -24.85
CA THR A 72 6.25 11.63 -25.96
C THR A 72 7.01 10.36 -25.58
N SER A 73 6.97 9.91 -24.32
CA SER A 73 7.85 8.86 -23.79
C SER A 73 7.72 7.52 -24.52
N LEU A 74 6.51 7.13 -24.92
CA LEU A 74 6.26 5.87 -25.64
C LEU A 74 6.68 5.91 -27.12
N THR A 75 6.83 7.11 -27.69
CA THR A 75 7.29 7.31 -29.07
C THR A 75 8.81 7.34 -29.20
N GLN A 76 9.52 7.53 -28.08
CA GLN A 76 10.98 7.53 -28.05
C GLN A 76 11.54 6.14 -28.36
N ASP A 77 12.68 6.11 -29.03
CA ASP A 77 13.44 4.89 -29.31
C ASP A 77 14.29 4.53 -28.08
N HIS A 78 13.66 3.86 -27.12
CA HIS A 78 14.31 3.47 -25.87
C HIS A 78 13.87 2.04 -25.46
N PRO A 79 14.83 1.13 -25.17
CA PRO A 79 14.52 -0.29 -24.95
C PRO A 79 13.62 -0.54 -23.73
N ARG A 80 13.70 0.31 -22.70
CA ARG A 80 12.88 0.22 -21.48
C ARG A 80 11.74 1.24 -21.43
N LYS A 81 11.29 1.76 -22.56
CA LYS A 81 10.34 2.90 -22.59
C LYS A 81 9.05 2.66 -21.83
N VAL A 82 8.49 1.46 -21.92
CA VAL A 82 7.22 1.11 -21.25
C VAL A 82 7.39 1.11 -19.73
N ILE A 83 8.37 0.35 -19.21
CA ILE A 83 8.59 0.22 -17.76
C ILE A 83 9.01 1.55 -17.12
N HIS A 84 9.86 2.33 -17.80
CA HIS A 84 10.25 3.68 -17.34
C HIS A 84 9.07 4.67 -17.39
N THR A 85 8.18 4.56 -18.37
CA THR A 85 6.96 5.39 -18.42
C THR A 85 6.03 5.03 -17.27
N ILE A 86 5.78 3.75 -17.01
CA ILE A 86 4.98 3.30 -15.85
C ILE A 86 5.58 3.83 -14.55
N GLN A 87 6.91 3.73 -14.37
CA GLN A 87 7.58 4.25 -13.18
C GLN A 87 7.38 5.76 -13.01
N ALA A 88 7.48 6.54 -14.09
CA ALA A 88 7.27 7.98 -14.06
C ALA A 88 5.82 8.34 -13.72
N GLU A 89 4.84 7.62 -14.29
CA GLU A 89 3.41 7.78 -13.98
C GLU A 89 3.11 7.47 -12.50
N VAL A 90 3.69 6.39 -11.95
CA VAL A 90 3.54 6.03 -10.51
C VAL A 90 4.11 7.11 -9.59
N LEU A 91 5.32 7.61 -9.88
CA LEU A 91 5.95 8.67 -9.10
C LEU A 91 5.13 9.96 -9.15
N LEU A 92 4.62 10.32 -10.33
CA LEU A 92 3.84 11.52 -10.54
C LEU A 92 2.46 11.43 -9.89
N SER A 93 1.82 10.26 -9.97
CA SER A 93 0.57 9.98 -9.25
C SER A 93 0.73 10.16 -7.75
N THR A 94 1.77 9.56 -7.18
CA THR A 94 2.04 9.65 -5.73
C THR A 94 2.36 11.08 -5.31
N TYR A 95 3.05 11.84 -6.16
CA TYR A 95 3.32 13.26 -5.93
C TYR A 95 2.01 14.06 -5.87
N PHE A 96 1.10 13.87 -6.83
CA PHE A 96 -0.18 14.58 -6.82
C PHE A 96 -1.05 14.20 -5.63
N PHE A 97 -1.08 12.92 -5.23
CA PHE A 97 -1.76 12.53 -3.99
C PHE A 97 -1.18 13.29 -2.80
N ARG A 98 0.16 13.28 -2.62
CA ARG A 98 0.84 14.00 -1.53
C ARG A 98 0.53 15.51 -1.54
N MET A 99 0.40 16.10 -2.72
CA MET A 99 0.07 17.52 -2.91
C MET A 99 -1.44 17.82 -2.83
N GLN A 100 -2.25 16.91 -2.29
CA GLN A 100 -3.71 17.07 -2.15
C GLN A 100 -4.44 17.31 -3.48
N ARG A 101 -3.93 16.72 -4.58
CA ARG A 101 -4.49 16.80 -5.93
C ARG A 101 -4.96 15.41 -6.40
N PRO A 102 -6.04 14.86 -5.81
CA PRO A 102 -6.40 13.47 -6.01
C PRO A 102 -6.89 13.16 -7.42
N LEU A 103 -7.48 14.12 -8.13
CA LEU A 103 -7.96 13.90 -9.50
C LEU A 103 -6.79 13.69 -10.47
N GLU A 104 -5.75 14.50 -10.34
CA GLU A 104 -4.52 14.33 -11.11
C GLU A 104 -3.79 13.04 -10.72
N GLY A 105 -3.73 12.73 -9.42
CA GLY A 105 -3.20 11.44 -8.95
C GLY A 105 -3.93 10.26 -9.61
N GLN A 106 -5.27 10.28 -9.60
CA GLN A 106 -6.10 9.25 -10.22
C GLN A 106 -5.89 9.13 -11.73
N TYR A 107 -5.70 10.25 -12.42
CA TYR A 107 -5.37 10.23 -13.85
C TYR A 107 -4.07 9.46 -14.13
N HIS A 108 -3.01 9.75 -13.38
CA HIS A 108 -1.69 9.15 -13.58
C HIS A 108 -1.62 7.68 -13.16
N VAL A 109 -2.25 7.28 -12.04
CA VAL A 109 -2.36 5.84 -11.70
C VAL A 109 -3.21 5.08 -12.72
N GLY A 110 -4.25 5.71 -13.30
CA GLY A 110 -5.04 5.13 -14.38
C GLY A 110 -4.23 4.91 -15.65
N ALA A 111 -3.40 5.89 -16.04
CA ALA A 111 -2.46 5.75 -17.16
C ALA A 111 -1.43 4.63 -16.90
N ALA A 112 -0.84 4.60 -15.70
CA ALA A 112 0.08 3.53 -15.29
C ALA A 112 -0.59 2.15 -15.36
N GLY A 113 -1.85 2.03 -14.91
CA GLY A 113 -2.60 0.80 -14.95
C GLY A 113 -2.95 0.31 -16.35
N ALA A 114 -3.42 1.22 -17.23
CA ALA A 114 -3.65 0.89 -18.63
C ALA A 114 -2.37 0.41 -19.33
N LEU A 115 -1.23 1.07 -19.05
CA LEU A 115 0.07 0.66 -19.57
C LEU A 115 0.49 -0.71 -19.03
N ALA A 116 0.37 -0.96 -17.73
CA ALA A 116 0.71 -2.23 -17.11
C ALA A 116 -0.12 -3.39 -17.68
N LEU A 117 -1.43 -3.18 -17.89
CA LEU A 117 -2.31 -4.18 -18.50
C LEU A 117 -1.97 -4.41 -19.98
N SER A 118 -1.77 -3.34 -20.76
CA SER A 118 -1.42 -3.43 -22.18
C SER A 118 -0.07 -4.12 -22.42
N ALA A 119 0.87 -3.95 -21.49
CA ALA A 119 2.18 -4.60 -21.47
C ALA A 119 2.16 -6.00 -20.82
N GLN A 120 0.96 -6.50 -20.48
CA GLN A 120 0.71 -7.81 -19.88
C GLN A 120 1.50 -8.05 -18.59
N LEU A 121 1.75 -6.99 -17.81
CA LEU A 121 2.48 -7.13 -16.55
C LEU A 121 1.71 -7.95 -15.51
N HIS A 122 0.38 -8.00 -15.61
CA HIS A 122 -0.52 -8.86 -14.82
C HIS A 122 -0.32 -10.37 -15.10
N LYS A 123 0.46 -10.72 -16.13
CA LYS A 123 0.86 -12.09 -16.48
C LYS A 123 2.38 -12.29 -16.41
N ALA A 124 3.10 -11.40 -15.73
CA ALA A 124 4.53 -11.59 -15.49
C ALA A 124 4.75 -12.93 -14.77
N GLY A 125 5.80 -13.67 -15.11
CA GLY A 125 6.03 -15.04 -14.59
C GLY A 125 5.32 -16.18 -15.33
N SER A 126 4.17 -15.97 -16.00
CA SER A 126 3.50 -17.04 -16.77
C SER A 126 4.29 -17.47 -18.02
N SER A 127 5.27 -16.67 -18.48
CA SER A 127 6.10 -16.95 -19.65
C SER A 127 7.14 -18.06 -19.45
N PHE A 128 7.40 -18.51 -18.22
CA PHE A 128 8.36 -19.59 -17.96
C PHE A 128 7.82 -20.99 -18.30
N GLY A 129 6.51 -21.14 -18.52
CA GLY A 129 5.84 -22.44 -18.75
C GLY A 129 5.30 -22.69 -20.16
N GLY A 130 5.40 -21.74 -21.10
CA GLY A 130 4.78 -21.87 -22.42
C GLY A 130 5.57 -21.20 -23.53
N ALA A 131 5.74 -21.91 -24.65
CA ALA A 131 6.52 -21.54 -25.83
C ALA A 131 5.99 -20.29 -26.60
N SER A 132 6.03 -19.12 -25.97
CA SER A 132 5.74 -17.83 -26.60
C SER A 132 6.79 -16.79 -26.22
N ASN A 133 8.01 -17.03 -26.67
CA ASN A 133 9.02 -15.99 -26.90
C ASN A 133 8.64 -15.11 -28.11
N HIS A 134 7.42 -14.59 -28.16
CA HIS A 134 7.00 -13.69 -29.26
C HIS A 134 7.45 -12.23 -29.06
N LEU A 135 8.15 -11.91 -27.97
CA LEU A 135 8.81 -10.61 -27.75
C LEU A 135 10.34 -10.68 -27.70
N GLY A 136 10.94 -11.82 -28.05
CA GLY A 136 12.30 -11.89 -28.59
C GLY A 136 13.40 -11.12 -27.84
N LEU A 137 13.60 -11.33 -26.54
CA LEU A 137 14.89 -11.11 -25.87
C LEU A 137 14.95 -12.07 -24.68
N SER A 138 16.11 -12.68 -24.40
CA SER A 138 16.34 -13.36 -23.13
C SER A 138 16.24 -12.31 -22.03
N LEU A 139 15.07 -12.22 -21.38
CA LEU A 139 14.90 -11.31 -20.24
C LEU A 139 15.86 -11.72 -19.13
N ASP A 140 16.66 -10.77 -18.70
CA ASP A 140 17.47 -10.90 -17.50
C ASP A 140 16.54 -10.96 -16.27
N ALA A 141 16.89 -11.79 -15.29
CA ALA A 141 16.10 -12.02 -14.09
C ALA A 141 15.70 -10.72 -13.39
N VAL A 142 16.59 -9.72 -13.39
CA VAL A 142 16.32 -8.40 -12.80
C VAL A 142 15.23 -7.65 -13.56
N GLN A 143 15.18 -7.75 -14.89
CA GLN A 143 14.12 -7.07 -15.67
C GLN A 143 12.76 -7.73 -15.43
N GLU A 144 12.71 -9.05 -15.29
CA GLU A 144 11.48 -9.75 -14.95
C GLU A 144 11.00 -9.38 -13.54
N GLU A 145 11.93 -9.28 -12.59
CA GLU A 145 11.63 -8.80 -11.25
C GLU A 145 11.07 -7.38 -11.24
N GLU A 146 11.65 -6.46 -12.01
CA GLU A 146 11.13 -5.10 -12.15
C GLU A 146 9.71 -5.08 -12.74
N ARG A 147 9.35 -6.02 -13.62
CA ARG A 147 7.99 -6.16 -14.16
C ARG A 147 7.00 -6.64 -13.11
N ILE A 148 7.40 -7.64 -12.31
CA ILE A 148 6.61 -8.13 -11.18
C ILE A 148 6.38 -6.99 -10.18
N ARG A 149 7.44 -6.30 -9.77
CA ARG A 149 7.36 -5.16 -8.84
C ARG A 149 6.51 -4.02 -9.42
N ALA A 150 6.64 -3.72 -10.72
CA ALA A 150 5.84 -2.69 -11.39
C ALA A 150 4.34 -3.00 -11.34
N PHE A 151 3.95 -4.25 -11.65
CA PHE A 151 2.55 -4.66 -11.58
C PHE A 151 1.99 -4.46 -10.17
N TRP A 152 2.67 -4.99 -9.14
CA TRP A 152 2.21 -4.88 -7.76
C TRP A 152 2.20 -3.46 -7.25
N GLU A 153 3.16 -2.62 -7.64
CA GLU A 153 3.17 -1.22 -7.23
C GLU A 153 2.00 -0.44 -7.83
N VAL A 154 1.71 -0.64 -9.11
CA VAL A 154 0.55 -0.01 -9.77
C VAL A 154 -0.76 -0.53 -9.18
N TYR A 155 -0.86 -1.84 -8.91
CA TYR A 155 -2.01 -2.44 -8.24
C TYR A 155 -2.21 -1.82 -6.85
N ASN A 156 -1.16 -1.79 -6.03
CA ASN A 156 -1.19 -1.26 -4.68
C ASN A 156 -1.66 0.20 -4.66
N LEU A 157 -1.07 1.03 -5.51
CA LEU A 157 -1.43 2.44 -5.63
C LEU A 157 -2.87 2.63 -6.10
N SER A 158 -3.31 1.86 -7.12
CA SER A 158 -4.69 1.93 -7.64
C SER A 158 -5.71 1.60 -6.54
N VAL A 159 -5.50 0.48 -5.84
CA VAL A 159 -6.42 -0.01 -4.80
C VAL A 159 -6.48 0.93 -3.61
N CYS A 160 -5.32 1.34 -3.08
CA CYS A 160 -5.25 2.19 -1.89
C CYS A 160 -5.93 3.55 -2.13
N TRP A 161 -5.77 4.15 -3.31
CA TRP A 161 -6.36 5.46 -3.58
C TRP A 161 -7.79 5.40 -4.13
N SER A 162 -8.24 4.27 -4.69
CA SER A 162 -9.64 4.10 -5.12
C SER A 162 -10.58 3.85 -3.95
N THR A 163 -10.15 3.02 -2.99
CA THR A 163 -10.94 2.63 -1.81
C THR A 163 -11.20 3.82 -0.88
N ASN A 164 -10.24 4.73 -0.73
CA ASN A 164 -10.36 5.93 0.11
C ASN A 164 -11.00 7.14 -0.60
N GLY A 165 -10.93 7.21 -1.94
CA GLY A 165 -11.33 8.40 -2.71
C GLY A 165 -12.69 8.35 -3.40
N GLY A 166 -13.45 7.26 -3.25
CA GLY A 166 -14.72 7.07 -3.96
C GLY A 166 -14.55 6.77 -5.47
N PHE A 167 -13.33 6.43 -5.89
CA PHE A 167 -13.02 6.06 -7.27
C PHE A 167 -13.12 4.53 -7.46
N THR A 168 -13.26 4.09 -8.70
CA THR A 168 -13.19 2.67 -9.06
C THR A 168 -11.73 2.27 -9.31
N SER A 169 -11.30 1.13 -8.77
CA SER A 169 -9.96 0.59 -9.09
C SER A 169 -9.92 0.16 -10.56
N ASN A 170 -8.87 0.54 -11.29
CA ASN A 170 -8.74 0.20 -12.71
C ASN A 170 -8.19 -1.23 -12.95
N ILE A 171 -7.59 -1.84 -11.93
CA ILE A 171 -6.99 -3.19 -11.98
C ILE A 171 -7.67 -4.15 -10.98
N GLY A 172 -8.39 -3.62 -9.99
CA GLY A 172 -8.93 -4.38 -8.85
C GLY A 172 -10.02 -5.40 -9.17
N ALA A 173 -10.63 -5.91 -8.09
CA ALA A 173 -11.77 -6.84 -7.94
C ALA A 173 -12.23 -7.67 -9.15
N ASP A 174 -12.64 -7.01 -10.23
CA ASP A 174 -13.16 -7.62 -11.44
C ASP A 174 -12.12 -8.44 -12.22
N ASN A 175 -10.81 -8.18 -12.00
CA ASN A 175 -9.72 -8.85 -12.70
C ASN A 175 -8.94 -9.85 -11.84
N ILE A 176 -9.37 -10.18 -10.62
CA ILE A 176 -8.66 -11.07 -9.69
C ILE A 176 -8.29 -12.41 -10.36
N ALA A 177 -9.18 -12.97 -11.16
CA ALA A 177 -8.96 -14.24 -11.88
C ALA A 177 -7.96 -14.14 -13.04
N GLN A 178 -7.60 -12.95 -13.50
CA GLN A 178 -6.67 -12.74 -14.62
C GLN A 178 -5.24 -12.43 -14.15
N ILE A 179 -5.03 -12.28 -12.84
CA ILE A 179 -3.74 -11.92 -12.27
C ILE A 179 -2.94 -13.20 -12.01
N ASP A 180 -1.95 -13.43 -12.87
CA ASP A 180 -1.01 -14.56 -12.80
C ASP A 180 0.37 -14.12 -12.30
N THR A 181 0.51 -12.85 -11.93
CA THR A 181 1.79 -12.26 -11.52
C THR A 181 2.19 -12.74 -10.14
N PRO A 182 3.34 -13.41 -9.96
CA PRO A 182 3.78 -13.91 -8.68
C PRO A 182 4.04 -12.77 -7.69
N TRP A 183 3.99 -13.06 -6.39
CA TRP A 183 4.34 -12.09 -5.36
C TRP A 183 5.79 -11.58 -5.54
N PRO A 184 6.09 -10.31 -5.21
CA PRO A 184 7.46 -9.80 -5.24
C PRO A 184 8.38 -10.58 -4.29
N SER A 185 9.57 -10.93 -4.73
CA SER A 185 10.58 -11.62 -3.93
C SER A 185 11.85 -10.80 -3.85
N ASP A 186 12.59 -10.89 -2.73
CA ASP A 186 13.89 -10.21 -2.60
C ASP A 186 15.05 -11.03 -3.22
N ASN A 187 14.84 -12.34 -3.36
CA ASN A 187 15.78 -13.26 -3.99
C ASN A 187 15.05 -14.08 -5.06
N LEU A 188 15.12 -13.66 -6.32
CA LEU A 188 14.60 -14.47 -7.43
C LEU A 188 15.59 -15.59 -7.72
N SER A 189 15.46 -16.72 -7.02
CA SER A 189 16.08 -17.94 -7.52
C SER A 189 15.28 -18.41 -8.73
N LEU A 190 15.96 -18.76 -9.84
CA LEU A 190 15.32 -19.30 -11.05
C LEU A 190 14.38 -20.47 -10.72
N ASN A 191 14.67 -21.23 -9.65
CA ASN A 191 13.88 -22.37 -9.21
C ASN A 191 12.55 -21.99 -8.55
N ASP A 192 12.46 -20.84 -7.85
CA ASP A 192 11.22 -20.39 -7.20
C ASP A 192 10.21 -19.83 -8.21
N ALA A 193 10.70 -19.29 -9.33
CA ALA A 193 9.86 -18.78 -10.43
C ALA A 193 9.06 -19.90 -11.14
N PHE A 194 9.48 -21.16 -11.04
CA PHE A 194 8.80 -22.30 -11.69
C PHE A 194 7.60 -22.85 -10.91
N SER A 195 7.39 -22.43 -9.67
CA SER A 195 6.40 -23.07 -8.78
C SER A 195 5.08 -22.31 -8.62
N LEU A 196 4.92 -21.13 -9.22
CA LEU A 196 3.72 -20.30 -9.11
C LEU A 196 2.86 -20.50 -10.35
N ARG A 197 1.90 -21.42 -10.23
CA ARG A 197 0.80 -21.56 -11.19
C ARG A 197 -0.07 -20.29 -11.11
N GLY A 198 -0.73 -19.95 -12.21
CA GLY A 198 -1.50 -18.71 -12.36
C GLY A 198 -2.60 -18.53 -11.29
N HIS A 199 -3.24 -17.35 -11.30
CA HIS A 199 -4.26 -16.93 -10.33
C HIS A 199 -3.75 -16.62 -8.91
N THR A 200 -2.67 -15.85 -8.80
CA THR A 200 -1.98 -15.52 -7.53
C THR A 200 -2.91 -15.03 -6.42
N LEU A 201 -3.89 -14.19 -6.75
CA LEU A 201 -4.84 -13.68 -5.77
C LEU A 201 -5.92 -14.70 -5.38
N LEU A 202 -6.32 -15.61 -6.28
CA LEU A 202 -7.32 -16.64 -5.97
C LEU A 202 -6.75 -17.76 -5.10
N GLU A 203 -5.48 -18.11 -5.30
CA GLU A 203 -4.81 -19.14 -4.51
C GLU A 203 -4.37 -18.65 -3.12
N PHE A 204 -4.22 -17.34 -2.93
CA PHE A 204 -3.67 -16.78 -1.71
C PHE A 204 -4.44 -17.17 -0.42
N PRO A 205 -5.79 -17.08 -0.35
CA PRO A 205 -6.52 -17.50 0.84
C PRO A 205 -6.29 -18.97 1.20
N THR A 206 -6.26 -19.86 0.19
CA THR A 206 -6.09 -21.30 0.44
C THR A 206 -4.68 -21.62 0.92
N LEU A 207 -3.67 -20.90 0.41
CA LEU A 207 -2.29 -21.06 0.84
C LEU A 207 -2.06 -20.57 2.28
N ILE A 208 -2.71 -19.48 2.70
CA ILE A 208 -2.67 -19.02 4.11
C ILE A 208 -3.30 -20.08 5.01
N PHE A 209 -4.51 -20.54 4.71
CA PHE A 209 -5.20 -21.52 5.56
C PHE A 209 -4.47 -22.87 5.66
N ALA A 210 -3.64 -23.21 4.67
CA ALA A 210 -2.86 -24.43 4.64
C ALA A 210 -1.48 -24.31 5.32
N ASP A 211 -1.09 -23.13 5.84
CA ASP A 211 0.27 -22.82 6.33
C ASP A 211 1.36 -23.17 5.30
N CYS A 212 1.03 -23.05 4.01
CA CYS A 212 1.90 -23.40 2.89
C CYS A 212 2.59 -22.19 2.26
N LEU A 213 2.43 -21.00 2.84
CA LEU A 213 3.04 -19.79 2.27
C LEU A 213 4.57 -19.88 2.37
N PRO A 214 5.30 -19.73 1.26
CA PRO A 214 6.75 -19.53 1.32
C PRO A 214 7.04 -18.20 2.05
N ASN A 215 8.17 -18.13 2.76
CA ASN A 215 8.61 -16.94 3.51
C ASN A 215 8.51 -15.67 2.64
N PRO A 216 7.47 -14.83 2.83
CA PRO A 216 7.20 -13.74 1.92
C PRO A 216 8.14 -12.57 2.20
N SER A 217 8.57 -11.87 1.15
CA SER A 217 9.30 -10.61 1.29
C SER A 217 8.41 -9.54 1.94
N ALA A 218 9.00 -8.47 2.48
CA ALA A 218 8.20 -7.34 2.99
C ALA A 218 7.33 -6.70 1.90
N LYS A 219 7.80 -6.70 0.63
CA LYS A 219 7.02 -6.23 -0.52
C LYS A 219 5.85 -7.15 -0.85
N ALA A 220 6.02 -8.47 -0.74
CA ALA A 220 4.93 -9.44 -0.87
C ALA A 220 3.88 -9.25 0.23
N LEU A 221 4.33 -9.14 1.49
CA LEU A 221 3.43 -8.87 2.62
C LEU A 221 2.64 -7.57 2.42
N HIS A 222 3.29 -6.51 1.92
CA HIS A 222 2.58 -5.27 1.60
C HIS A 222 1.50 -5.49 0.53
N ALA A 223 1.83 -6.12 -0.60
CA ALA A 223 0.85 -6.39 -1.66
C ALA A 223 -0.32 -7.28 -1.19
N GLN A 224 -0.01 -8.30 -0.37
CA GLN A 224 -1.00 -9.17 0.27
C GLN A 224 -1.92 -8.40 1.23
N ALA A 225 -1.37 -7.49 2.03
CA ALA A 225 -2.14 -6.63 2.93
C ALA A 225 -3.09 -5.71 2.14
N VAL A 226 -2.64 -5.15 1.01
CA VAL A 226 -3.49 -4.33 0.13
C VAL A 226 -4.64 -5.16 -0.46
N PHE A 227 -4.39 -6.39 -0.92
CA PHE A 227 -5.44 -7.28 -1.40
C PHE A 227 -6.49 -7.59 -0.32
N LEU A 228 -6.05 -7.90 0.91
CA LEU A 228 -6.95 -8.18 2.02
C LEU A 228 -7.76 -6.96 2.43
N TYR A 229 -7.14 -5.78 2.37
CA TYR A 229 -7.78 -4.48 2.58
C TYR A 229 -8.87 -4.19 1.54
N GLU A 230 -8.56 -4.36 0.25
CA GLU A 230 -9.55 -4.21 -0.83
C GLU A 230 -10.73 -5.16 -0.63
N SER A 231 -10.43 -6.43 -0.39
CA SER A 231 -11.42 -7.49 -0.22
C SER A 231 -12.33 -7.23 0.99
N ALA A 232 -11.77 -6.74 2.10
CA ALA A 232 -12.53 -6.36 3.28
C ALA A 232 -13.51 -5.20 2.98
N ILE A 233 -13.08 -4.19 2.22
CA ILE A 233 -13.93 -3.06 1.83
C ILE A 233 -15.03 -3.50 0.86
N ILE A 234 -14.71 -4.32 -0.13
CA ILE A 234 -15.69 -4.86 -1.08
C ILE A 234 -16.75 -5.68 -0.33
N LEU A 235 -16.31 -6.56 0.56
CA LEU A 235 -17.21 -7.37 1.37
C LEU A 235 -18.09 -6.48 2.27
N ALA A 236 -17.51 -5.48 2.93
CA ALA A 236 -18.28 -4.54 3.75
C ALA A 236 -19.36 -3.80 2.93
N ARG A 237 -19.08 -3.43 1.68
CA ARG A 237 -20.04 -2.77 0.78
C ARG A 237 -21.19 -3.68 0.31
N GLN A 238 -21.03 -5.00 0.38
CA GLN A 238 -22.09 -5.94 0.01
C GLN A 238 -23.17 -6.04 1.09
N PHE A 239 -22.85 -5.67 2.34
CA PHE A 239 -23.79 -5.69 3.45
C PHE A 239 -24.94 -4.69 3.27
N HIS A 240 -26.17 -5.14 3.50
CA HIS A 240 -27.37 -4.31 3.55
C HIS A 240 -28.40 -4.95 4.49
N LEU A 241 -29.24 -4.13 5.13
CA LEU A 241 -30.18 -4.60 6.15
C LEU A 241 -31.33 -5.46 5.58
N ASP A 242 -31.64 -5.29 4.29
CA ASP A 242 -32.77 -5.95 3.62
C ASP A 242 -32.39 -7.28 2.93
N MET A 243 -31.31 -7.92 3.37
CA MET A 243 -30.88 -9.21 2.84
C MET A 243 -31.91 -10.32 3.11
N THR A 244 -32.08 -11.23 2.15
CA THR A 244 -32.84 -12.47 2.41
C THR A 244 -32.12 -13.32 3.45
N HIS A 245 -32.83 -14.22 4.13
CA HIS A 245 -32.19 -15.14 5.08
C HIS A 245 -31.05 -15.95 4.47
N SER A 246 -31.22 -16.43 3.23
CA SER A 246 -30.18 -17.17 2.51
C SER A 246 -28.96 -16.29 2.19
N ASP A 247 -29.18 -15.05 1.77
CA ASP A 247 -28.09 -14.13 1.43
C ASP A 247 -27.34 -13.67 2.69
N SER A 248 -28.07 -13.46 3.79
CA SER A 248 -27.49 -13.15 5.10
C SER A 248 -26.60 -14.30 5.60
N ASP A 249 -27.06 -15.55 5.53
CA ASP A 249 -26.26 -16.70 5.96
C ASP A 249 -24.98 -16.85 5.12
N ALA A 250 -25.10 -16.68 3.80
CA ALA A 250 -23.95 -16.70 2.88
C ALA A 250 -22.97 -15.55 3.19
N PHE A 251 -23.48 -14.34 3.39
CA PHE A 251 -22.68 -13.17 3.77
C PHE A 251 -21.92 -13.42 5.08
N ILE A 252 -22.59 -13.91 6.11
CA ILE A 252 -21.97 -14.19 7.42
C ILE A 252 -20.89 -15.27 7.30
N ALA A 253 -21.09 -16.30 6.47
CA ALA A 253 -20.05 -17.31 6.22
C ALA A 253 -18.80 -16.70 5.58
N VAL A 254 -18.97 -15.85 4.55
CA VAL A 254 -17.85 -15.15 3.89
C VAL A 254 -17.18 -14.15 4.84
N PHE A 255 -17.96 -13.40 5.62
CA PHE A 255 -17.49 -12.48 6.66
C PHE A 255 -16.61 -13.16 7.71
N ASN A 256 -17.04 -14.32 8.21
CA ASN A 256 -16.28 -15.08 9.21
C ASN A 256 -15.00 -15.66 8.61
N SER A 257 -15.07 -16.20 7.39
CA SER A 257 -13.90 -16.70 6.66
C SER A 257 -12.86 -15.58 6.44
N HIS A 258 -13.30 -14.39 6.00
CA HIS A 258 -12.39 -13.25 5.78
C HIS A 258 -11.78 -12.72 7.07
N ASN A 259 -12.54 -12.73 8.17
CA ASN A 259 -12.01 -12.39 9.50
C ASN A 259 -10.93 -13.38 9.95
N GLN A 260 -11.13 -14.68 9.74
CA GLN A 260 -10.12 -15.70 10.06
C GLN A 260 -8.87 -15.53 9.20
N LEU A 261 -9.04 -15.22 7.91
CA LEU A 261 -7.94 -14.95 7.00
C LEU A 261 -7.10 -13.75 7.45
N LEU A 262 -7.75 -12.65 7.87
CA LEU A 262 -7.08 -11.47 8.42
C LEU A 262 -6.32 -11.79 9.71
N ASP A 263 -6.91 -12.58 10.62
CA ASP A 263 -6.26 -12.97 11.87
C ASP A 263 -5.02 -13.85 11.61
N GLN A 264 -5.11 -14.80 10.67
CA GLN A 264 -3.95 -15.61 10.26
C GLN A 264 -2.87 -14.75 9.60
N PHE A 265 -3.23 -13.89 8.67
CA PHE A 265 -2.28 -13.00 8.00
C PHE A 265 -1.53 -12.10 9.00
N LYS A 266 -2.23 -11.52 9.98
CA LYS A 266 -1.60 -10.70 11.02
C LYS A 266 -0.56 -11.48 11.84
N ASN A 267 -0.80 -12.77 12.10
CA ASN A 267 0.16 -13.62 12.81
C ASN A 267 1.40 -13.96 11.96
N LEU A 268 1.30 -13.85 10.63
CA LEU A 268 2.42 -14.04 9.70
C LEU A 268 3.29 -12.79 9.57
N LEU A 269 2.78 -11.60 9.92
CA LEU A 269 3.52 -10.35 9.78
C LEU A 269 4.66 -10.26 10.81
N PRO A 270 5.92 -10.07 10.38
CA PRO A 270 7.04 -9.85 11.30
C PRO A 270 6.86 -8.55 12.11
N VAL A 271 7.41 -8.53 13.32
CA VAL A 271 7.43 -7.31 14.15
C VAL A 271 8.48 -6.35 13.59
N PRO A 272 8.14 -5.11 13.21
CA PRO A 272 9.08 -4.19 12.56
C PRO A 272 10.29 -3.80 13.43
N THR A 273 10.16 -3.88 14.76
CA THR A 273 11.18 -3.46 15.73
C THR A 273 12.46 -4.30 15.72
N GLU A 274 12.42 -5.50 15.13
CA GLU A 274 13.56 -6.42 15.06
C GLU A 274 14.48 -6.15 13.87
N LEU A 275 14.13 -5.19 13.01
CA LEU A 275 14.80 -4.98 11.72
C LEU A 275 15.73 -3.77 11.74
N HIS A 276 16.90 -3.94 11.13
CA HIS A 276 17.91 -2.89 11.00
C HIS A 276 17.77 -2.04 9.72
N ASP A 277 16.92 -2.43 8.78
CA ASP A 277 16.70 -1.70 7.53
C ASP A 277 15.46 -0.79 7.60
N PRO A 278 15.62 0.55 7.61
CA PRO A 278 14.50 1.49 7.72
C PRO A 278 13.45 1.33 6.62
N GLN A 279 13.85 0.96 5.40
CA GLN A 279 12.94 0.82 4.27
C GLN A 279 12.02 -0.41 4.45
N THR A 280 12.58 -1.53 4.87
CA THR A 280 11.80 -2.73 5.22
C THR A 280 10.87 -2.45 6.40
N THR A 281 11.36 -1.74 7.42
CA THR A 281 10.54 -1.34 8.59
C THR A 281 9.32 -0.52 8.16
N ARG A 282 9.48 0.52 7.34
CA ARG A 282 8.35 1.32 6.82
C ARG A 282 7.36 0.48 5.99
N THR A 283 7.88 -0.39 5.13
CA THR A 283 7.03 -1.29 4.32
C THR A 283 6.18 -2.21 5.20
N LEU A 284 6.76 -2.78 6.26
CA LEU A 284 6.03 -3.62 7.20
C LEU A 284 5.06 -2.84 8.09
N LEU A 285 5.44 -1.62 8.53
CA LEU A 285 4.52 -0.74 9.24
C LEU A 285 3.27 -0.44 8.41
N LEU A 286 3.45 -0.18 7.12
CA LEU A 286 2.34 0.01 6.19
C LEU A 286 1.51 -1.27 6.01
N ALA A 287 2.15 -2.44 5.86
CA ALA A 287 1.45 -3.73 5.77
C ALA A 287 0.61 -4.04 7.02
N HIS A 288 1.17 -3.82 8.23
CA HIS A 288 0.45 -3.90 9.50
C HIS A 288 -0.73 -2.93 9.52
N THR A 289 -0.50 -1.67 9.13
CA THR A 289 -1.55 -0.65 9.10
C THR A 289 -2.71 -1.07 8.20
N LEU A 290 -2.43 -1.53 6.97
CA LEU A 290 -3.43 -2.01 6.03
C LEU A 290 -4.21 -3.21 6.57
N ALA A 291 -3.54 -4.20 7.16
CA ALA A 291 -4.19 -5.38 7.74
C ALA A 291 -5.11 -5.01 8.91
N HIS A 292 -4.66 -4.13 9.80
CA HIS A 292 -5.46 -3.65 10.93
C HIS A 292 -6.63 -2.78 10.47
N VAL A 293 -6.44 -1.90 9.48
CA VAL A 293 -7.51 -1.11 8.89
C VAL A 293 -8.51 -1.98 8.12
N ALA A 294 -8.08 -3.06 7.49
CA ALA A 294 -8.98 -4.05 6.89
C ALA A 294 -9.90 -4.70 7.95
N VAL A 295 -9.35 -5.06 9.12
CA VAL A 295 -10.15 -5.55 10.25
C VAL A 295 -11.14 -4.49 10.71
N ILE A 296 -10.72 -3.23 10.84
CA ILE A 296 -11.62 -2.14 11.23
C ILE A 296 -12.77 -2.02 10.24
N ARG A 297 -12.47 -1.84 8.95
CA ARG A 297 -13.49 -1.62 7.90
C ARG A 297 -14.46 -2.78 7.77
N LEU A 298 -13.98 -4.01 7.91
CA LEU A 298 -14.85 -5.18 7.88
C LEU A 298 -15.76 -5.24 9.11
N ASN A 299 -15.26 -4.98 10.30
CA ASN A 299 -16.03 -5.17 11.54
C ASN A 299 -16.91 -3.97 11.92
N GLU A 300 -16.64 -2.78 11.36
CA GLU A 300 -17.42 -1.55 11.58
C GLU A 300 -18.88 -1.72 11.16
N ILE A 301 -19.17 -2.36 10.01
CA ILE A 301 -20.52 -2.54 9.47
C ILE A 301 -21.49 -3.29 10.39
N LEU A 302 -20.98 -4.17 11.25
CA LEU A 302 -21.78 -4.97 12.20
C LEU A 302 -21.50 -4.57 13.66
N GLY A 303 -20.68 -3.54 13.87
CA GLY A 303 -20.19 -3.13 15.18
C GLY A 303 -21.28 -2.53 16.07
N GLU A 304 -22.18 -1.72 15.51
CA GLU A 304 -23.21 -1.01 16.30
C GLU A 304 -24.10 -1.95 17.11
N GLY A 305 -24.36 -3.17 16.61
CA GLY A 305 -25.17 -4.19 17.28
C GLY A 305 -24.39 -5.26 18.04
N ASN A 306 -23.05 -5.31 17.94
CA ASN A 306 -22.25 -6.42 18.46
C ASN A 306 -21.00 -5.96 19.22
N ALA A 307 -21.05 -6.06 20.56
CA ALA A 307 -19.94 -5.69 21.44
C ALA A 307 -18.63 -6.43 21.15
N ALA A 308 -18.68 -7.70 20.71
CA ALA A 308 -17.48 -8.47 20.40
C ALA A 308 -16.77 -7.93 19.14
N LEU A 309 -17.53 -7.51 18.12
CA LEU A 309 -16.96 -6.92 16.91
C LEU A 309 -16.39 -5.53 17.18
N ARG A 310 -17.04 -4.75 18.05
CA ARG A 310 -16.48 -3.49 18.55
C ARG A 310 -15.16 -3.68 19.25
N TYR A 311 -15.11 -4.62 20.19
CA TYR A 311 -13.87 -4.96 20.86
C TYR A 311 -12.77 -5.38 19.87
N LYS A 312 -13.11 -6.15 18.82
CA LYS A 312 -12.16 -6.59 17.80
C LYS A 312 -11.55 -5.44 16.99
N TYR A 313 -12.35 -4.48 16.53
CA TYR A 313 -11.77 -3.36 15.78
C TYR A 313 -11.02 -2.38 16.70
N VAL A 314 -11.46 -2.15 17.94
CA VAL A 314 -10.74 -1.26 18.88
C VAL A 314 -9.40 -1.85 19.27
N THR A 315 -9.35 -3.15 19.59
CA THR A 315 -8.06 -3.82 19.86
C THR A 315 -7.14 -3.82 18.64
N SER A 316 -7.70 -3.82 17.43
CA SER A 316 -6.90 -3.70 16.20
C SER A 316 -6.31 -2.29 16.04
N VAL A 317 -7.04 -1.25 16.44
CA VAL A 317 -6.53 0.14 16.49
C VAL A 317 -5.42 0.28 17.53
N GLU A 318 -5.62 -0.22 18.75
CA GLU A 318 -4.63 -0.16 19.83
C GLU A 318 -3.34 -0.90 19.43
N ALA A 319 -3.48 -2.04 18.76
CA ALA A 319 -2.33 -2.82 18.27
C ALA A 319 -1.49 -2.04 17.24
N VAL A 320 -2.11 -1.38 16.25
CA VAL A 320 -1.33 -0.61 15.26
C VAL A 320 -0.62 0.59 15.90
N VAL A 321 -1.27 1.26 16.87
CA VAL A 321 -0.64 2.35 17.63
C VAL A 321 0.58 1.86 18.40
N ASN A 322 0.47 0.72 19.09
CA ASN A 322 1.58 0.14 19.85
C ASN A 322 2.74 -0.33 18.96
N ILE A 323 2.46 -0.83 17.75
CA ILE A 323 3.49 -1.22 16.79
C ILE A 323 4.32 0.01 16.37
N TYR A 324 3.66 1.14 16.08
CA TYR A 324 4.38 2.37 15.71
C TYR A 324 5.14 2.98 16.91
N ASP A 325 4.52 3.03 18.09
CA ASP A 325 5.15 3.52 19.33
C ASP A 325 6.46 2.78 19.65
N SER A 326 6.53 1.48 19.33
CA SER A 326 7.73 0.67 19.54
C SER A 326 8.77 0.76 18.41
N SER A 327 8.43 1.34 17.25
CA SER A 327 9.25 1.29 16.02
C SER A 327 10.11 2.54 15.75
N ARG A 328 10.26 3.46 16.72
CA ARG A 328 11.08 4.69 16.61
C ARG A 328 10.77 5.48 15.32
N VAL A 329 9.51 5.85 15.15
CA VAL A 329 8.97 6.52 13.96
C VAL A 329 9.77 7.77 13.58
N GLU A 330 10.31 8.48 14.57
CA GLU A 330 11.16 9.65 14.43
C GLU A 330 12.46 9.41 13.65
N GLU A 331 12.99 8.18 13.63
CA GLU A 331 14.20 7.81 12.91
C GLU A 331 13.92 7.37 11.46
N LEU A 332 12.65 7.16 11.09
CA LEU A 332 12.26 6.56 9.82
C LEU A 332 12.08 7.58 8.68
N GLY A 333 11.96 8.87 8.99
CA GLY A 333 11.81 9.95 8.01
C GLY A 333 10.50 9.88 7.23
N PHE A 334 10.56 10.02 5.91
CA PHE A 334 9.36 10.08 5.06
C PHE A 334 8.59 8.75 5.02
N PHE A 335 7.26 8.84 5.04
CA PHE A 335 6.33 7.71 4.88
C PHE A 335 5.52 7.82 3.59
N ASN A 336 5.00 6.68 3.15
CA ASN A 336 4.03 6.63 2.06
C ASN A 336 2.81 7.56 2.33
N PRO A 337 2.42 8.42 1.37
CA PRO A 337 1.30 9.35 1.56
C PRO A 337 -0.04 8.69 1.91
N ILE A 338 -0.23 7.40 1.58
CA ILE A 338 -1.45 6.66 1.97
C ILE A 338 -1.61 6.53 3.49
N CYS A 339 -0.52 6.61 4.24
CA CYS A 339 -0.58 6.60 5.69
C CYS A 339 -1.53 7.69 6.21
N ALA A 340 -1.66 8.82 5.51
CA ALA A 340 -2.57 9.88 5.90
C ALA A 340 -4.01 9.37 6.04
N THR A 341 -4.54 8.73 5.01
CA THR A 341 -5.92 8.28 4.96
C THR A 341 -6.18 7.07 5.88
N LEU A 342 -5.19 6.20 6.03
CA LEU A 342 -5.25 5.05 6.93
C LEU A 342 -5.27 5.50 8.39
N TRP A 343 -4.39 6.43 8.77
CA TRP A 343 -4.32 6.94 10.14
C TRP A 343 -5.52 7.82 10.52
N THR A 344 -6.13 8.54 9.58
CA THR A 344 -7.44 9.18 9.81
C THR A 344 -8.50 8.14 10.22
N THR A 345 -8.48 6.94 9.62
CA THR A 345 -9.40 5.85 10.01
C THR A 345 -9.12 5.39 11.44
N VAL A 346 -7.84 5.20 11.79
CA VAL A 346 -7.39 4.78 13.13
C VAL A 346 -7.85 5.78 14.20
N THR A 347 -7.59 7.08 13.99
CA THR A 347 -7.94 8.11 14.98
C THR A 347 -9.44 8.33 15.09
N THR A 348 -10.18 8.27 13.98
CA THR A 348 -11.65 8.39 13.99
C THR A 348 -12.29 7.31 14.87
N VAL A 349 -11.78 6.09 14.83
CA VAL A 349 -12.28 4.99 15.69
C VAL A 349 -11.97 5.22 17.16
N LEU A 350 -10.78 5.74 17.49
CA LEU A 350 -10.45 6.08 18.89
C LEU A 350 -11.38 7.17 19.43
N ILE A 351 -11.60 8.23 18.65
CA ILE A 351 -12.49 9.33 19.02
C ILE A 351 -13.92 8.82 19.22
N SER A 352 -14.47 8.07 18.25
CA SER A 352 -15.84 7.55 18.35
C SER A 352 -16.02 6.56 19.51
N THR A 353 -14.99 5.77 19.80
CA THR A 353 -14.97 4.85 20.95
C THR A 353 -14.95 5.62 22.26
N LEU A 354 -14.13 6.67 22.36
CA LEU A 354 -14.03 7.52 23.54
C LEU A 354 -15.34 8.25 23.82
N ASP A 355 -15.96 8.82 22.78
CA ASP A 355 -17.27 9.48 22.87
C ASP A 355 -18.35 8.50 23.32
N SER A 356 -18.33 7.27 22.80
CA SER A 356 -19.27 6.21 23.20
C SER A 356 -19.12 5.82 24.67
N ILE A 357 -17.88 5.69 25.16
CA ILE A 357 -17.60 5.39 26.58
C ILE A 357 -18.09 6.52 27.48
N ARG A 358 -17.79 7.78 27.11
CA ARG A 358 -18.20 8.98 27.85
C ARG A 358 -19.73 9.13 27.91
N ALA A 359 -20.42 8.84 26.80
CA ALA A 359 -21.88 8.85 26.75
C ALA A 359 -22.51 7.75 27.63
N LEU A 360 -21.93 6.55 27.62
CA LEU A 360 -22.37 5.44 28.47
C LEU A 360 -22.17 5.77 29.96
N ARG A 361 -21.02 6.33 30.33
CA ARG A 361 -20.71 6.78 31.70
C ARG A 361 -21.72 7.81 32.19
N ALA A 362 -22.08 8.78 31.37
CA ALA A 362 -23.08 9.80 31.71
C ALA A 362 -24.48 9.22 31.95
N SER A 363 -24.76 8.02 31.42
CA SER A 363 -26.05 7.32 31.52
C SER A 363 -26.13 6.34 32.69
N ILE A 364 -25.01 5.99 33.33
CA ILE A 364 -24.95 5.01 34.42
C ILE A 364 -25.00 5.71 35.80
N PRO A 365 -25.87 5.28 36.75
CA PRO A 365 -25.83 5.78 38.13
C PRO A 365 -24.52 5.38 38.83
N ALA A 366 -23.93 6.30 39.61
CA ALA A 366 -22.60 6.25 40.25
C ALA A 366 -22.27 5.06 41.19
N VAL A 367 -23.06 3.98 41.18
CA VAL A 367 -22.95 2.85 42.13
C VAL A 367 -22.54 1.54 41.44
N CYS A 368 -22.62 1.42 40.12
CA CYS A 368 -22.28 0.19 39.40
C CYS A 368 -21.41 0.45 38.14
N GLY A 369 -20.16 -0.04 38.13
CA GLY A 369 -19.33 -0.11 36.91
C GLY A 369 -18.40 1.08 36.63
N GLU A 370 -18.39 2.10 37.49
CA GLU A 370 -17.61 3.33 37.29
C GLU A 370 -16.10 3.07 37.11
N HIS A 371 -15.50 2.19 37.93
CA HIS A 371 -14.07 1.87 37.83
C HIS A 371 -13.65 1.19 36.51
N VAL A 372 -14.49 0.33 35.92
CA VAL A 372 -14.15 -0.38 34.67
C VAL A 372 -14.30 0.54 33.47
N CYS A 373 -15.35 1.38 33.46
CA CYS A 373 -15.54 2.38 32.41
C CYS A 373 -14.44 3.44 32.43
N VAL A 374 -14.01 3.89 33.62
CA VAL A 374 -12.92 4.88 33.76
C VAL A 374 -11.58 4.30 33.29
N ALA A 375 -11.21 3.08 33.70
CA ALA A 375 -9.96 2.47 33.25
C ALA A 375 -9.91 2.29 31.71
N ARG A 376 -11.02 1.88 31.10
CA ARG A 376 -11.09 1.75 29.63
C ARG A 376 -11.09 3.10 28.93
N GLU A 377 -11.67 4.13 29.53
CA GLU A 377 -11.60 5.51 29.02
C GLU A 377 -10.14 5.99 29.00
N ASP A 378 -9.43 5.82 30.11
CA ASP A 378 -8.02 6.20 30.25
C ASP A 378 -7.12 5.46 29.23
N ASP A 379 -7.33 4.16 29.02
CA ASP A 379 -6.58 3.35 28.05
C ASP A 379 -6.77 3.85 26.60
N VAL A 380 -8.03 4.18 26.24
CA VAL A 380 -8.37 4.66 24.89
C VAL A 380 -7.88 6.08 24.69
N GLU A 381 -7.95 6.93 25.72
CA GLU A 381 -7.42 8.30 25.71
C GLU A 381 -5.90 8.30 25.55
N ALA A 382 -5.17 7.47 26.30
CA ALA A 382 -3.73 7.29 26.13
C ALA A 382 -3.36 6.79 24.72
N SER A 383 -4.15 5.85 24.17
CA SER A 383 -3.94 5.38 22.80
C SER A 383 -4.18 6.49 21.77
N LEU A 384 -5.16 7.37 21.99
CA LEU A 384 -5.44 8.51 21.13
C LEU A 384 -4.31 9.54 21.17
N GLU A 385 -3.79 9.86 22.35
CA GLU A 385 -2.64 10.78 22.49
C GLU A 385 -1.40 10.27 21.74
N LYS A 386 -1.11 8.96 21.86
CA LYS A 386 -0.04 8.32 21.07
C LYS A 386 -0.30 8.40 19.58
N ALA A 387 -1.52 8.08 19.13
CA ALA A 387 -1.89 8.12 17.72
C ALA A 387 -1.74 9.53 17.14
N LEU A 388 -2.18 10.56 17.87
CA LEU A 388 -2.04 11.97 17.45
C LEU A 388 -0.56 12.39 17.41
N SER A 389 0.26 11.91 18.34
CA SER A 389 1.71 12.16 18.34
C SER A 389 2.38 11.53 17.13
N ILE A 390 2.02 10.29 16.78
CA ILE A 390 2.51 9.60 15.58
C ILE A 390 2.07 10.33 14.31
N MET A 391 0.80 10.74 14.22
CA MET A 391 0.31 11.53 13.09
C MET A 391 1.02 12.87 12.97
N ALA A 392 1.31 13.55 14.08
CA ALA A 392 2.06 14.80 14.08
C ALA A 392 3.50 14.61 13.56
N LEU A 393 4.14 13.49 13.86
CA LEU A 393 5.46 13.17 13.32
C LEU A 393 5.40 12.90 11.82
N ILE A 394 4.43 12.10 11.36
CA ILE A 394 4.30 11.76 9.93
C ILE A 394 3.82 12.99 9.11
N SER A 395 3.08 13.92 9.72
CA SER A 395 2.54 15.11 9.05
C SER A 395 3.58 16.20 8.77
N LEU A 396 4.69 16.22 9.52
CA LEU A 396 5.83 17.11 9.23
C LEU A 396 6.27 16.99 7.76
N ASP A 397 6.12 15.79 7.21
CA ASP A 397 6.57 15.42 5.89
C ASP A 397 5.42 15.28 4.88
N CYS A 398 4.18 15.02 5.31
CA CYS A 398 3.05 14.78 4.42
C CYS A 398 1.94 15.83 4.61
N PRO A 399 1.78 16.81 3.69
CA PRO A 399 0.74 17.84 3.79
C PRO A 399 -0.68 17.30 3.92
N LEU A 400 -0.96 16.11 3.36
CA LEU A 400 -2.24 15.42 3.51
C LEU A 400 -2.65 15.17 4.97
N MET A 401 -1.68 14.96 5.88
CA MET A 401 -1.96 14.68 7.29
C MET A 401 -2.17 15.95 8.13
N CYS A 402 -1.74 17.12 7.66
CA CYS A 402 -1.96 18.38 8.38
C CYS A 402 -3.42 18.87 8.32
N THR A 403 -4.22 18.32 7.40
CA THR A 403 -5.59 18.77 7.12
C THR A 403 -6.67 17.76 7.49
N SER A 404 -6.30 16.59 8.00
CA SER A 404 -7.22 15.49 8.32
C SER A 404 -7.66 15.48 9.78
#